data_AF-A0A970IN02-F1
#
_entry.id   AF-A0A970IN02-F1
#
_cell.length_a   1.000
_cell.length_b   1.000
_cell.length_c   1.000
_cell.angle_alpha   90.00
_cell.angle_beta   90.00
_cell.angle_gamma   90.00
#
_symmetry.space_group_name_H-M   'P 1'
#
loop_
_entity.id
_entity.type
_entity.pdbx_description
1 polymer ?
#
loop_
_entity_poly.entity_id
_entity_poly.type
_entity_poly.pdbx_seq_one_letter_code
_entity_poly.pdbx_strand_id
1 'polypeptide(L)'
;MDIFEFDFMRRAFLVGLLLAVIIPCVGVVMVFKRMSMVGDALSHSSLAGVAVGLLFGFNPVLGAIGASLVAAMGIEAIRKRIPKYSEMAIAIVLSAGIGLAGVLSGFVQSAAGFSSFLFGSIVAITDLELGIVVTIAALVLLT
;
A
#
# COMPACT_ATOMS: atom_id res chain seq x y z
N MET A 1 26.86 18.37 12.73
CA MET A 1 25.71 18.51 11.78
C MET A 1 25.88 17.42 10.74
N ASP A 2 25.89 16.16 11.21
CA ASP A 2 26.40 15.01 10.44
C ASP A 2 25.26 14.13 9.90
N ILE A 3 24.01 14.54 10.18
CA ILE A 3 22.79 13.82 9.79
C ILE A 3 22.51 13.94 8.27
N PHE A 4 23.00 15.00 7.62
CA PHE A 4 22.78 15.24 6.19
C PHE A 4 23.91 14.75 5.27
N GLU A 5 25.00 14.21 5.82
CA GLU A 5 26.07 13.60 5.01
C GLU A 5 25.66 12.23 4.46
N PHE A 6 24.75 11.54 5.16
CA PHE A 6 24.27 10.23 4.73
C PHE A 6 23.20 10.37 3.64
N ASP A 7 23.52 9.85 2.45
CA ASP A 7 22.63 9.90 1.29
C ASP A 7 21.28 9.21 1.56
N PHE A 8 21.27 8.09 2.29
CA PHE A 8 20.03 7.41 2.72
C PHE A 8 19.13 8.29 3.59
N MET A 9 19.73 9.14 4.44
CA MET A 9 19.00 9.99 5.39
C MET A 9 18.38 11.17 4.64
N ARG A 10 19.11 11.74 3.68
CA ARG A 10 18.59 12.78 2.79
C ARG A 10 17.41 12.29 1.95
N ARG A 11 17.50 11.07 1.41
CA ARG A 11 16.40 10.40 0.69
C ARG A 11 15.18 10.19 1.58
N ALA A 12 15.40 9.64 2.77
CA ALA A 12 14.34 9.41 3.76
C ALA A 12 13.57 10.69 4.11
N PHE A 13 14.27 11.80 4.36
CA PHE A 13 13.65 13.10 4.63
C PHE A 13 12.88 13.64 3.43
N LEU A 14 13.45 13.54 2.22
CA LEU A 14 12.81 14.04 0.99
C LEU A 14 11.53 13.26 0.68
N VAL A 15 11.58 11.93 0.74
CA VAL A 15 10.40 11.08 0.56
C VAL A 15 9.37 11.31 1.65
N GLY A 16 9.80 11.42 2.92
CA GLY A 16 8.91 11.71 4.04
C GLY A 16 8.15 13.03 3.86
N LEU A 17 8.84 14.09 3.43
CA LEU A 17 8.23 15.39 3.13
C LEU A 17 7.22 15.30 1.98
N LEU A 18 7.59 14.61 0.89
CA LEU A 18 6.69 14.41 -0.25
C LEU A 18 5.42 13.65 0.18
N LEU A 19 5.57 12.53 0.88
CA LEU A 19 4.44 11.73 1.36
C LEU A 19 3.55 12.52 2.32
N ALA A 20 4.13 13.36 3.19
CA ALA A 20 3.36 14.22 4.10
C ALA A 20 2.43 15.20 3.38
N VAL A 21 2.75 15.60 2.14
CA VAL A 21 1.90 16.45 1.30
C VAL A 21 0.90 15.63 0.48
N ILE A 22 1.35 14.53 -0.12
CA ILE A 22 0.54 13.74 -1.07
C ILE A 22 -0.57 12.96 -0.36
N ILE A 23 -0.26 12.32 0.77
CA ILE A 23 -1.21 11.49 1.51
C ILE A 23 -2.48 12.26 1.89
N PRO A 24 -2.42 13.47 2.49
CA PRO A 24 -3.63 14.23 2.79
C PRO A 24 -4.37 14.71 1.53
N CYS A 25 -3.68 15.07 0.45
CA CYS A 25 -4.34 15.44 -0.82
C CYS A 25 -5.23 14.30 -1.35
N VAL A 26 -4.69 13.08 -1.40
CA VAL A 26 -5.46 11.89 -1.80
C VAL A 26 -6.55 11.57 -0.79
N GLY A 27 -6.23 11.65 0.52
CA GLY A 27 -7.15 11.36 1.62
C GLY A 27 -8.40 12.24 1.60
N VAL A 28 -8.25 13.55 1.37
CA VAL A 28 -9.38 14.49 1.30
C VAL A 28 -10.34 14.09 0.17
N VAL A 29 -9.83 13.79 -1.04
CA VAL A 29 -10.67 13.35 -2.17
C VAL A 29 -11.41 12.05 -1.85
N MET A 30 -10.74 11.11 -1.18
CA MET A 30 -11.35 9.83 -0.77
C MET A 30 -12.47 10.01 0.26
N VAL A 31 -12.29 10.91 1.22
CA VAL A 31 -13.31 11.25 2.23
C VAL A 31 -14.53 11.91 1.57
N PHE A 32 -14.33 12.91 0.71
CA PHE A 32 -15.42 13.58 0.00
C PHE A 32 -16.25 12.62 -0.86
N LYS A 33 -15.61 11.60 -1.45
CA LYS A 33 -16.30 10.57 -2.24
C LYS A 33 -16.99 9.49 -1.40
N ARG A 34 -17.00 9.60 -0.06
CA ARG A 34 -17.47 8.55 0.88
C ARG A 34 -16.76 7.21 0.66
N MET A 35 -15.51 7.24 0.21
CA MET A 35 -14.67 6.06 -0.05
C MET A 35 -13.56 5.91 0.99
N SER A 36 -13.69 6.58 2.15
CA SER A 36 -12.68 6.58 3.22
C SER A 36 -12.22 5.16 3.63
N MET A 37 -13.15 4.21 3.64
CA MET A 37 -12.90 2.80 4.03
C MET A 37 -12.13 1.99 2.97
N VAL A 38 -12.04 2.47 1.72
CA VAL A 38 -11.33 1.75 0.65
C VAL A 38 -9.83 1.72 0.92
N GLY A 39 -9.26 2.80 1.47
CA GLY A 39 -7.83 2.85 1.81
C GLY A 39 -7.41 1.81 2.84
N ASP A 40 -8.28 1.54 3.82
CA ASP A 40 -8.08 0.51 4.85
C ASP A 40 -8.08 -0.91 4.22
N ALA A 41 -9.09 -1.22 3.41
CA ALA A 41 -9.16 -2.49 2.69
C ALA A 41 -7.98 -2.73 1.75
N LEU A 42 -7.55 -1.69 1.02
CA LEU A 42 -6.38 -1.79 0.14
C LEU A 42 -5.10 -2.07 0.94
N SER A 43 -4.89 -1.37 2.05
CA SER A 43 -3.71 -1.55 2.90
C SER A 43 -3.60 -2.99 3.42
N HIS A 44 -4.70 -3.57 3.91
CA HIS A 44 -4.71 -4.95 4.39
C HIS A 44 -4.61 -5.99 3.27
N SER A 45 -5.25 -5.74 2.11
CA SER A 45 -5.13 -6.63 0.95
C SER A 45 -3.73 -6.63 0.34
N SER A 46 -3.02 -5.48 0.41
CA SER A 46 -1.64 -5.36 -0.06
C SER A 46 -0.69 -6.28 0.71
N LEU A 47 -0.96 -6.45 2.01
CA LEU A 47 -0.20 -7.32 2.90
C LEU A 47 -0.37 -8.80 2.55
N ALA A 48 -1.58 -9.21 2.11
CA ALA A 48 -1.78 -10.53 1.53
C ALA A 48 -0.92 -10.72 0.27
N GLY A 49 -0.83 -9.70 -0.59
CA GLY A 49 0.04 -9.69 -1.75
C GLY A 49 1.53 -9.78 -1.43
N VAL A 50 1.99 -9.09 -0.38
CA VAL A 50 3.36 -9.21 0.14
C VAL A 50 3.62 -10.64 0.62
N ALA A 51 2.69 -11.26 1.35
CA ALA A 51 2.82 -12.65 1.78
C ALA A 51 2.97 -13.60 0.60
N VAL A 52 2.15 -13.43 -0.46
CA VAL A 52 2.30 -14.20 -1.71
C VAL A 52 3.68 -13.96 -2.35
N GLY A 53 4.14 -12.70 -2.42
CA GLY A 53 5.46 -12.35 -2.96
C GLY A 53 6.61 -13.03 -2.24
N LEU A 54 6.57 -13.03 -0.91
CA LEU A 54 7.56 -13.69 -0.07
C LEU A 54 7.52 -15.22 -0.21
N LEU A 55 6.34 -15.83 -0.35
CA LEU A 55 6.19 -17.28 -0.52
C LEU A 55 6.74 -17.79 -1.84
N PHE A 56 6.46 -17.09 -2.94
CA PHE A 56 6.89 -17.48 -4.28
C PHE A 56 8.30 -16.98 -4.63
N GLY A 57 8.94 -16.21 -3.73
CA GLY A 57 10.31 -15.70 -3.93
C GLY A 57 10.44 -14.61 -4.99
N PHE A 58 9.34 -13.95 -5.38
CA PHE A 58 9.38 -12.80 -6.29
C PHE A 58 9.36 -11.47 -5.52
N ASN A 59 9.53 -10.34 -6.21
CA ASN A 59 9.59 -9.04 -5.57
C ASN A 59 8.27 -8.73 -4.80
N PRO A 60 8.30 -8.61 -3.46
CA PRO A 60 7.10 -8.42 -2.64
C PRO A 60 6.34 -7.14 -2.94
N VAL A 61 7.01 -6.10 -3.45
CA VAL A 61 6.36 -4.85 -3.87
C VAL A 61 5.44 -5.08 -5.05
N LEU A 62 5.85 -5.92 -6.02
CA LEU A 62 4.98 -6.30 -7.14
C LEU A 62 3.78 -7.11 -6.67
N GLY A 63 3.96 -7.96 -5.66
CA GLY A 63 2.88 -8.73 -5.05
C GLY A 63 1.85 -7.82 -4.36
N ALA A 64 2.33 -6.83 -3.62
CA ALA A 64 1.50 -5.82 -2.97
C ALA A 64 0.69 -5.01 -4.00
N ILE A 65 1.33 -4.55 -5.08
CA ILE A 65 0.67 -3.81 -6.16
C ILE A 65 -0.39 -4.68 -6.82
N GLY A 66 -0.06 -5.92 -7.18
CA GLY A 66 -0.98 -6.86 -7.82
C GLY A 66 -2.22 -7.15 -6.96
N ALA A 67 -2.01 -7.47 -5.68
CA ALA A 67 -3.11 -7.73 -4.75
C ALA A 67 -3.98 -6.49 -4.52
N SER A 68 -3.37 -5.31 -4.39
CA SER A 68 -4.12 -4.05 -4.23
C SER A 68 -4.96 -3.73 -5.47
N LEU A 69 -4.44 -4.01 -6.66
CA LEU A 69 -5.17 -3.79 -7.91
C LEU A 69 -6.37 -4.74 -8.01
N VAL A 70 -6.18 -6.02 -7.70
CA VAL A 70 -7.26 -7.02 -7.65
C VAL A 70 -8.31 -6.64 -6.61
N ALA A 71 -7.89 -6.20 -5.42
CA ALA A 71 -8.80 -5.73 -4.38
C ALA A 71 -9.58 -4.48 -4.81
N ALA A 72 -8.93 -3.48 -5.40
CA ALA A 72 -9.58 -2.27 -5.92
C ALA A 72 -10.63 -2.61 -6.99
N MET A 73 -10.27 -3.45 -7.96
CA MET A 73 -11.19 -3.92 -9.00
C MET A 73 -12.33 -4.74 -8.42
N GLY A 74 -12.07 -5.59 -7.42
CA GLY A 74 -13.07 -6.36 -6.71
C GLY A 74 -14.10 -5.48 -5.98
N ILE A 75 -13.62 -4.46 -5.25
CA ILE A 75 -14.47 -3.48 -4.58
C ILE A 75 -15.35 -2.76 -5.62
N GLU A 76 -14.77 -2.29 -6.72
CA GLU A 76 -15.52 -1.57 -7.75
C GLU A 76 -16.54 -2.45 -8.48
N ALA A 77 -16.19 -3.70 -8.78
CA ALA A 77 -17.08 -4.67 -9.42
C ALA A 77 -18.30 -5.01 -8.54
N ILE A 78 -18.08 -5.28 -7.26
CA ILE A 78 -19.16 -5.56 -6.30
C ILE A 78 -20.03 -4.31 -6.12
N ARG A 79 -19.41 -3.13 -6.02
CA ARG A 79 -20.13 -1.86 -5.88
C ARG A 79 -20.98 -1.50 -7.10
N LYS A 80 -20.56 -1.86 -8.32
CA LYS A 80 -21.38 -1.74 -9.53
C LYS A 80 -22.60 -2.67 -9.51
N ARG A 81 -22.47 -3.87 -8.94
CA ARG A 81 -23.58 -4.83 -8.80
C ARG A 81 -24.55 -4.47 -7.67
N ILE A 82 -24.04 -3.90 -6.57
CA ILE A 82 -24.82 -3.58 -5.37
C ILE A 82 -24.51 -2.13 -4.93
N PRO A 83 -25.00 -1.11 -5.68
CA PRO A 83 -24.65 0.29 -5.43
C PRO A 83 -25.15 0.83 -4.09
N LYS A 84 -26.19 0.20 -3.51
CA LYS A 84 -26.78 0.60 -2.22
C LYS A 84 -25.94 0.19 -1.01
N TYR A 85 -24.98 -0.73 -1.18
CA TYR A 85 -24.20 -1.33 -0.08
C TYR A 85 -22.69 -1.27 -0.38
N SER A 86 -22.17 -0.07 -0.64
CA SER A 86 -20.73 0.13 -0.91
C SER A 86 -19.84 -0.30 0.27
N GLU A 87 -20.32 -0.15 1.51
CA GLU A 87 -19.58 -0.59 2.71
C GLU A 87 -19.47 -2.12 2.81
N MET A 88 -20.51 -2.86 2.38
CA MET A 88 -20.47 -4.32 2.35
C MET A 88 -19.42 -4.84 1.36
N ALA A 89 -19.28 -4.19 0.19
CA ALA A 89 -18.27 -4.55 -0.79
C ALA A 89 -16.85 -4.45 -0.21
N ILE A 90 -16.59 -3.36 0.53
CA ILE A 90 -15.31 -3.11 1.18
C ILE A 90 -15.06 -4.14 2.28
N ALA A 91 -16.06 -4.41 3.13
CA ALA A 91 -15.96 -5.40 4.20
C ALA A 91 -15.64 -6.80 3.67
N ILE A 92 -16.29 -7.24 2.59
CA ILE A 92 -16.03 -8.56 1.98
C ILE A 92 -14.58 -8.66 1.49
N VAL A 93 -14.09 -7.64 0.78
CA VAL A 93 -12.72 -7.64 0.25
C VAL A 93 -11.69 -7.53 1.38
N LEU A 94 -11.97 -6.73 2.41
CA LEU A 94 -11.14 -6.62 3.61
C LEU A 94 -11.04 -7.96 4.35
N SER A 95 -12.17 -8.62 4.64
CA SER A 95 -12.18 -9.94 5.30
C SER A 95 -11.46 -11.00 4.47
N ALA A 96 -11.64 -10.99 3.15
CA ALA A 96 -10.93 -11.89 2.25
C ALA A 96 -9.41 -11.62 2.26
N GLY A 97 -9.00 -10.35 2.23
CA GLY A 97 -7.60 -9.92 2.26
C GLY A 97 -6.91 -10.31 3.56
N ILE A 98 -7.51 -10.01 4.72
CA ILE A 98 -6.97 -10.38 6.03
C ILE A 98 -6.93 -11.90 6.20
N GLY A 99 -7.99 -12.61 5.79
CA GLY A 99 -8.03 -14.06 5.84
C GLY A 99 -6.93 -14.71 5.01
N LEU A 100 -6.74 -14.24 3.77
CA LEU A 100 -5.65 -14.70 2.91
C LEU A 100 -4.28 -14.38 3.51
N ALA A 101 -4.06 -13.15 3.96
CA ALA A 101 -2.82 -12.74 4.60
C ALA A 101 -2.49 -13.61 5.82
N GLY A 102 -3.46 -13.90 6.67
CA GLY A 102 -3.29 -14.74 7.86
C GLY A 102 -2.93 -16.18 7.51
N VAL A 103 -3.64 -16.79 6.55
CA VAL A 103 -3.34 -18.15 6.09
C VAL A 103 -1.95 -18.21 5.47
N LEU A 104 -1.62 -17.27 4.58
CA LEU A 104 -0.34 -17.24 3.87
C LEU A 104 0.84 -16.95 4.82
N SER A 105 0.64 -16.11 5.83
CA SER A 105 1.65 -15.81 6.86
C SER A 105 2.14 -17.08 7.56
N GLY A 106 1.26 -18.06 7.80
CA GLY A 106 1.63 -19.35 8.39
C GLY A 106 2.55 -20.22 7.52
N PHE A 107 2.62 -19.96 6.22
CA PHE A 107 3.49 -20.68 5.28
C PHE A 107 4.82 -19.94 4.99
N VAL A 108 4.95 -18.67 5.42
CA VAL A 108 6.15 -17.86 5.15
C VAL A 108 7.27 -18.31 6.09
N GLN A 109 8.36 -18.85 5.52
CA GLN A 109 9.54 -19.27 6.28
C GLN A 109 10.31 -18.09 6.91
N SER A 110 10.17 -16.88 6.35
CA SER A 110 10.89 -15.68 6.79
C SER A 110 9.99 -14.67 7.53
N ALA A 111 9.63 -15.00 8.78
CA ALA A 111 8.86 -14.10 9.66
C ALA A 111 9.52 -12.71 9.85
N ALA A 112 10.87 -12.66 9.81
CA ALA A 112 11.62 -11.40 9.93
C ALA A 112 11.38 -10.45 8.75
N GLY A 113 11.33 -10.96 7.51
CA GLY A 113 11.04 -10.16 6.32
C GLY A 113 9.61 -9.64 6.32
N PHE A 114 8.66 -10.47 6.76
CA PHE A 114 7.26 -10.07 6.90
C PHE A 114 7.08 -8.93 7.93
N SER A 115 7.78 -9.01 9.07
CA SER A 115 7.79 -7.94 10.09
C SER A 115 8.34 -6.62 9.53
N SER A 116 9.42 -6.66 8.74
CA SER A 116 9.95 -5.46 8.09
C SER A 116 8.96 -4.81 7.11
N PHE A 117 8.09 -5.58 6.46
CA PHE A 117 7.01 -5.03 5.62
C PHE A 117 5.79 -4.54 6.41
N LEU A 118 5.50 -5.14 7.58
CA LEU A 118 4.43 -4.70 8.48
C LEU A 118 4.70 -3.29 9.04
N PHE A 119 5.95 -3.00 9.41
CA PHE A 119 6.33 -1.71 9.98
C PHE A 119 6.92 -0.75 8.94
N GLY A 120 7.47 -1.28 7.84
CA GLY A 120 8.13 -0.50 6.80
C GLY A 120 9.46 0.09 7.25
N SER A 121 10.28 0.51 6.28
CA SER A 121 11.48 1.31 6.53
C SER A 121 11.63 2.36 5.44
N ILE A 122 11.47 3.62 5.82
CA ILE A 122 11.70 4.77 4.92
C ILE A 122 13.19 4.89 4.54
N VAL A 123 14.09 4.31 5.34
CA VAL A 123 15.55 4.37 5.11
C VAL A 123 16.00 3.39 4.03
N ALA A 124 15.23 2.33 3.77
CA ALA A 124 15.59 1.27 2.81
C ALA A 124 15.26 1.61 1.35
N ILE A 125 14.84 2.85 1.05
CA ILE A 125 14.41 3.27 -0.28
C ILE A 125 15.58 3.33 -1.27
N THR A 126 15.38 2.67 -2.41
CA THR A 126 16.30 2.68 -3.55
C THR A 126 16.06 3.88 -4.48
N ASP A 127 17.03 4.20 -5.36
CA ASP A 127 16.94 5.31 -6.31
C ASP A 127 15.73 5.19 -7.26
N LEU A 128 15.40 3.95 -7.66
CA LEU A 128 14.23 3.66 -8.48
C LEU A 128 12.93 3.98 -7.75
N GLU A 129 12.80 3.55 -6.49
CA GLU A 129 11.61 3.82 -5.67
C GLU A 129 11.44 5.32 -5.40
N LEU A 130 12.54 6.04 -5.18
CA LEU A 130 12.51 7.50 -5.05
C LEU A 130 11.98 8.16 -6.32
N GLY A 131 12.45 7.74 -7.50
CA GLY A 131 11.96 8.25 -8.78
C GLY A 131 10.46 8.02 -8.98
N ILE A 132 9.97 6.84 -8.58
CA ILE A 132 8.54 6.50 -8.64
C ILE A 132 7.73 7.41 -7.70
N VAL A 133 8.16 7.59 -6.45
CA VAL A 133 7.48 8.45 -5.48
C VAL A 133 7.42 9.89 -5.97
N VAL A 134 8.52 10.44 -6.48
CA VAL A 134 8.57 11.81 -7.03
C VAL A 134 7.62 11.96 -8.21
N THR A 135 7.58 10.98 -9.11
CA THR A 135 6.70 11.01 -10.29
C THR A 135 5.23 10.98 -9.88
N ILE A 136 4.86 10.10 -8.94
CA ILE A 136 3.50 10.04 -8.39
C ILE A 136 3.14 11.34 -7.66
N ALA A 137 4.08 11.88 -6.88
CA ALA A 137 3.91 13.16 -6.18
C ALA A 137 3.54 14.30 -7.12
N ALA A 138 4.31 14.44 -8.21
CA ALA A 138 4.09 15.46 -9.22
C ALA A 138 2.72 15.29 -9.90
N LEU A 139 2.34 14.05 -10.22
CA LEU A 139 1.05 13.75 -10.86
C LEU A 139 -0.13 14.10 -9.95
N VAL A 140 -0.05 13.76 -8.67
CA VAL A 140 -1.10 14.09 -7.68
C VAL A 140 -1.22 15.60 -7.48
N LEU A 141 -0.10 16.34 -7.41
CA LEU A 141 -0.14 17.80 -7.28
C LEU A 141 -0.68 18.52 -8.52
N LEU A 142 -0.58 17.89 -9.70
CA LEU A 142 -1.11 18.44 -10.95
C LEU A 142 -2.62 18.19 -11.11
N THR A 143 -3.17 17.18 -10.44
CA THR A 143 -4.57 16.74 -10.57
C THR A 143 -5.48 17.40 -9.55
#